data_AF-A0A9N9XAY9-F1
#
_entry.id   AF-A0A9N9XAY9-F1
#
_cell.length_a   1.000
_cell.length_b   1.000
_cell.length_c   1.000
_cell.angle_alpha   90.00
_cell.angle_beta   90.00
_cell.angle_gamma   90.00
#
_symmetry.space_group_name_H-M   'P 1'
#
loop_
_entity.id
_entity.type
_entity.pdbx_description
1 polymer ?
#
loop_
_entity_poly.entity_id
_entity_poly.type
_entity_poly.pdbx_seq_one_letter_code
_entity_poly.pdbx_strand_id
1 'polypeptide(L)'
;MKDAREAKTLDNAISEKDEIIALTMDLQAIKLCLYVPPNKMYFKTKLSCHNFTVYNLKTRDVVCYWFSKDGNNQLKASTFVSCIIHYLEENCVTDSKTPVVIYSDGCSYQNRNNILSNALLNFAIKHNVLVFQKYLEPDHSPMECE
;
A
#
# COMPACT_ATOMS: atom_id res chain seq x y z
N MET A 1 20.55 -10.64 -5.91
CA MET A 1 19.47 -11.66 -6.10
C MET A 1 18.93 -12.22 -4.78
N LYS A 2 19.72 -12.28 -3.69
CA LYS A 2 19.21 -12.57 -2.33
C LYS A 2 18.85 -11.30 -1.55
N ASP A 3 19.29 -10.16 -2.06
CA ASP A 3 19.40 -8.91 -1.31
C ASP A 3 18.05 -8.30 -0.93
N ALA A 4 17.01 -8.38 -1.77
CA ALA A 4 15.71 -7.76 -1.48
C ALA A 4 14.91 -8.53 -0.40
N ARG A 5 14.97 -9.87 -0.42
CA ARG A 5 14.34 -10.72 0.61
C ARG A 5 15.12 -10.64 1.92
N GLU A 6 16.45 -10.71 1.84
CA GLU A 6 17.31 -10.56 3.01
C GLU A 6 17.15 -9.15 3.61
N ALA A 7 17.07 -8.09 2.80
CA ALA A 7 16.76 -6.75 3.29
C ALA A 7 15.41 -6.69 3.98
N LYS A 8 14.35 -7.30 3.42
CA LYS A 8 13.04 -7.34 4.09
C LYS A 8 13.10 -8.09 5.42
N THR A 9 13.79 -9.23 5.50
CA THR A 9 13.95 -9.98 6.76
C THR A 9 14.78 -9.21 7.79
N LEU A 10 15.83 -8.51 7.35
CA LEU A 10 16.64 -7.65 8.21
C LEU A 10 15.83 -6.46 8.72
N ASP A 11 15.10 -5.79 7.84
CA ASP A 11 14.23 -4.66 8.20
C ASP A 11 13.08 -5.11 9.11
N ASN A 12 12.55 -6.34 8.95
CA ASN A 12 11.62 -6.92 9.93
C ASN A 12 12.27 -7.08 11.31
N ALA A 13 13.49 -7.63 11.37
CA ALA A 13 14.22 -7.80 12.62
C ALA A 13 14.62 -6.46 13.28
N ILE A 14 14.84 -5.41 12.49
CA ILE A 14 15.09 -4.04 12.98
C ILE A 14 13.77 -3.40 13.43
N SER A 15 12.66 -3.70 12.78
CA SER A 15 11.34 -3.21 13.17
C SER A 15 10.86 -3.81 14.50
N GLU A 16 11.22 -5.07 14.78
CA GLU A 16 11.03 -5.68 16.10
C GLU A 16 11.81 -4.96 17.22
N LYS A 17 12.90 -4.26 16.89
CA LYS A 17 13.68 -3.46 17.84
C LYS A 17 13.18 -2.02 18.02
N ASP A 18 12.02 -1.68 17.46
CA ASP A 18 11.43 -0.33 17.54
C ASP A 18 12.24 0.79 16.84
N GLU A 19 13.25 0.42 16.05
CA GLU A 19 14.10 1.38 15.36
C GLU A 19 13.49 1.88 14.04
N ILE A 20 12.68 1.04 13.36
CA ILE A 20 12.05 1.37 12.08
C ILE A 20 10.59 0.88 12.04
N ILE A 21 9.73 1.58 11.31
CA ILE A 21 8.38 1.11 10.96
C ILE A 21 8.42 0.52 9.56
N ALA A 22 8.32 -0.81 9.45
CA ALA A 22 8.32 -1.50 8.15
C ALA A 22 6.88 -1.83 7.71
N LEU A 23 6.49 -1.30 6.55
CA LEU A 23 5.17 -1.46 5.95
C LEU A 23 5.27 -2.18 4.61
N THR A 24 4.34 -3.08 4.32
CA THR A 24 4.16 -3.69 2.99
C THR A 24 2.81 -3.26 2.43
N MET A 25 2.75 -2.87 1.17
CA MET A 25 1.50 -2.50 0.50
C MET A 25 1.28 -3.30 -0.77
N ASP A 26 0.04 -3.77 -0.97
CA ASP A 26 -0.37 -4.57 -2.12
C ASP A 26 -1.77 -4.19 -2.62
N LEU A 27 -2.01 -4.37 -3.92
CA LEU A 27 -3.34 -4.26 -4.51
C LEU A 27 -3.82 -5.64 -4.95
N GLN A 28 -4.83 -6.16 -4.25
CA GLN A 28 -5.43 -7.44 -4.61
C GLN A 28 -6.16 -7.39 -5.95
N ALA A 29 -6.30 -8.59 -6.55
CA ALA A 29 -7.07 -8.78 -7.77
C ALA A 29 -8.52 -8.25 -7.64
N ILE A 30 -9.01 -7.62 -8.70
CA ILE A 30 -10.33 -6.98 -8.77
C ILE A 30 -11.43 -7.96 -8.34
N LYS A 31 -12.24 -7.56 -7.36
CA LYS A 31 -13.40 -8.33 -6.91
C LYS A 31 -14.67 -7.76 -7.54
N LEU A 32 -15.58 -8.63 -7.96
CA LEU A 32 -16.90 -8.24 -8.44
C LEU A 32 -17.86 -8.23 -7.26
N CYS A 33 -18.48 -7.07 -6.98
CA CYS A 33 -19.20 -6.83 -5.72
C CYS A 33 -20.56 -7.55 -5.65
N LEU A 34 -21.13 -8.03 -6.76
CA LEU A 34 -22.49 -8.59 -6.77
C LEU A 34 -22.58 -9.91 -7.55
N TYR A 35 -23.15 -10.92 -6.89
CA TYR A 35 -23.79 -12.05 -7.57
C TYR A 35 -25.13 -11.54 -8.14
N VAL A 36 -25.18 -11.37 -9.46
CA VAL A 36 -26.41 -11.00 -10.17
C VAL A 36 -26.81 -12.20 -11.05
N PRO A 37 -28.03 -12.73 -10.91
CA PRO A 37 -28.49 -13.79 -11.79
C PRO A 37 -28.45 -13.31 -13.25
N PRO A 38 -27.99 -14.15 -14.20
CA PRO A 38 -27.68 -13.73 -15.56
C PRO A 38 -28.83 -13.03 -16.27
N ASN A 39 -30.08 -13.41 -15.96
CA ASN A 39 -31.30 -12.82 -16.52
C ASN A 39 -31.52 -11.34 -16.17
N LYS A 40 -30.85 -10.80 -15.14
CA LYS A 40 -30.93 -9.39 -14.71
C LYS A 40 -29.70 -8.56 -15.14
N MET A 41 -28.75 -9.15 -15.86
CA MET A 41 -27.47 -8.51 -16.21
C MET A 41 -27.48 -7.75 -17.54
N TYR A 42 -28.48 -7.97 -18.40
CA TYR A 42 -28.48 -7.45 -19.78
C TYR A 42 -28.35 -5.92 -19.88
N PHE A 43 -28.77 -5.17 -18.86
CA PHE A 43 -28.71 -3.70 -18.83
C PHE A 43 -27.88 -3.13 -17.66
N LYS A 44 -27.14 -3.94 -16.91
CA LYS A 44 -26.40 -3.47 -15.72
C LYS A 44 -24.89 -3.70 -15.86
N THR A 45 -24.12 -2.64 -15.64
CA THR A 45 -22.66 -2.70 -15.57
C THR A 45 -22.21 -3.45 -14.33
N LYS A 46 -21.18 -4.28 -14.46
CA LYS A 46 -20.54 -4.95 -13.33
C LYS A 46 -19.83 -3.91 -12.46
N LEU A 47 -20.16 -3.87 -11.16
CA LEU A 47 -19.44 -3.07 -10.19
C LEU A 47 -18.13 -3.79 -9.83
N SER A 48 -17.01 -3.24 -10.31
CA SER A 48 -15.67 -3.69 -9.95
C SER A 48 -15.19 -2.95 -8.71
N CYS A 49 -14.71 -3.72 -7.73
CA CYS A 49 -14.12 -3.20 -6.50
C CYS A 49 -12.64 -3.54 -6.44
N HIS A 50 -11.88 -2.60 -5.89
CA HIS A 50 -10.46 -2.73 -5.61
C HIS A 50 -10.27 -2.81 -4.10
N ASN A 51 -9.35 -3.67 -3.67
CA ASN A 51 -8.95 -3.78 -2.29
C ASN A 51 -7.45 -3.51 -2.19
N PHE A 52 -7.10 -2.35 -1.63
CA PHE A 52 -5.71 -1.95 -1.39
C PHE A 52 -5.37 -2.21 0.07
N THR A 53 -4.35 -3.04 0.31
CA THR A 53 -4.00 -3.50 1.65
C THR A 53 -2.66 -2.94 2.07
N VAL A 54 -2.62 -2.36 3.27
CA VAL A 54 -1.38 -1.94 3.94
C VAL A 54 -1.19 -2.82 5.16
N TYR A 55 -0.04 -3.47 5.23
CA TYR A 55 0.35 -4.42 6.27
C TYR A 55 1.54 -3.88 7.05
N ASN A 56 1.40 -3.83 8.37
CA ASN A 56 2.49 -3.49 9.28
C ASN A 56 3.24 -4.76 9.70
N LEU A 57 4.52 -4.85 9.36
CA LEU A 57 5.32 -6.03 9.63
C LEU A 57 5.59 -6.24 11.13
N LYS A 58 5.57 -5.17 11.92
CA LYS A 58 5.78 -5.23 13.38
C LYS A 58 4.53 -5.67 14.11
N THR A 59 3.45 -4.93 13.96
CA THR A 59 2.21 -5.17 14.73
C THR A 59 1.36 -6.28 14.12
N ARG A 60 1.65 -6.66 12.86
CA ARG A 60 0.83 -7.56 12.03
C ARG A 60 -0.58 -7.01 11.77
N ASP A 61 -0.76 -5.71 11.97
CA ASP A 61 -2.02 -5.04 11.66
C ASP A 61 -2.17 -4.88 10.16
N VAL A 62 -3.39 -5.11 9.68
CA VAL A 62 -3.75 -5.00 8.28
C VAL A 62 -4.87 -3.99 8.13
N VAL A 63 -4.68 -2.99 7.28
CA VAL A 63 -5.74 -2.06 6.90
C VAL A 63 -6.07 -2.28 5.42
N CYS A 64 -7.33 -2.59 5.17
CA CYS A 64 -7.87 -2.83 3.84
C CYS A 64 -8.72 -1.64 3.39
N TYR A 65 -8.26 -0.91 2.38
CA TYR A 65 -8.99 0.16 1.74
C TYR A 65 -9.82 -0.39 0.58
N TRP A 66 -11.14 -0.39 0.75
CA TRP A 66 -12.09 -0.85 -0.26
C TRP A 66 -12.71 0.32 -1.02
N PHE A 67 -12.62 0.29 -2.34
CA PHE A 67 -13.26 1.31 -3.17
C PHE A 67 -13.82 0.73 -4.48
N SER A 68 -14.99 1.22 -4.89
CA SER A 68 -15.62 0.88 -6.16
C SER A 68 -15.04 1.71 -7.31
N LYS A 69 -15.00 1.12 -8.49
CA LYS A 69 -14.77 1.83 -9.75
C LYS A 69 -16.07 2.51 -10.21
N ASP A 70 -16.48 3.55 -9.50
CA ASP A 70 -17.54 4.46 -9.95
C ASP A 70 -16.93 5.71 -10.60
N GLY A 71 -17.72 6.45 -11.40
CA GLY A 71 -17.24 7.53 -12.27
C GLY A 71 -16.32 8.60 -11.64
N ASN A 72 -16.36 8.74 -10.30
CA ASN A 72 -15.48 9.63 -9.52
C ASN A 72 -14.24 8.93 -8.94
N ASN A 73 -14.31 7.65 -8.58
CA ASN A 73 -13.18 6.84 -8.09
C ASN A 73 -12.51 6.11 -9.26
N GLN A 74 -12.03 6.93 -10.20
CA GLN A 74 -11.11 6.42 -11.21
C GLN A 74 -9.88 5.88 -10.48
N LEU A 75 -9.32 4.84 -11.06
CA LEU A 75 -8.14 4.10 -10.65
C LEU A 75 -6.86 4.97 -10.49
N LYS A 76 -6.94 6.29 -10.43
CA LYS A 76 -5.80 7.21 -10.43
C LYS A 76 -4.83 6.97 -9.28
N ALA A 77 -3.55 7.22 -9.55
CA ALA A 77 -2.48 7.26 -8.55
C ALA A 77 -2.84 8.12 -7.33
N SER A 78 -3.54 9.24 -7.51
CA SER A 78 -3.97 10.13 -6.40
C SER A 78 -4.83 9.42 -5.35
N THR A 79 -5.68 8.48 -5.76
CA THR A 79 -6.55 7.72 -4.86
C THR A 79 -5.71 6.82 -3.96
N PHE A 80 -4.77 6.06 -4.54
CA PHE A 80 -3.84 5.21 -3.79
C PHE A 80 -2.97 6.03 -2.83
N VAL A 81 -2.43 7.15 -3.32
CA VAL A 81 -1.61 8.06 -2.52
C VAL A 81 -2.40 8.60 -1.32
N SER A 82 -3.67 8.96 -1.50
CA SER A 82 -4.51 9.42 -0.39
C SER A 82 -4.71 8.36 0.69
N CYS A 83 -4.90 7.09 0.30
CA CYS A 83 -4.98 5.97 1.24
C CYS A 83 -3.67 5.77 2.00
N ILE A 84 -2.53 5.81 1.30
CA ILE A 84 -1.20 5.64 1.90
C ILE A 84 -0.91 6.77 2.90
N ILE A 85 -1.13 8.03 2.51
CA ILE A 85 -0.89 9.18 3.38
C ILE A 85 -1.82 9.15 4.59
N HIS A 86 -3.10 8.81 4.40
CA HIS A 86 -4.03 8.63 5.52
C HIS A 86 -3.54 7.56 6.50
N TYR A 87 -3.04 6.43 5.99
CA TYR A 87 -2.48 5.38 6.86
C TYR A 87 -1.27 5.89 7.66
N LEU A 88 -0.36 6.61 6.99
CA LEU A 88 0.84 7.16 7.61
C LEU A 88 0.52 8.23 8.66
N GLU A 89 -0.45 9.11 8.41
CA GLU A 89 -0.87 10.14 9.36
C GLU A 89 -1.49 9.54 10.63
N GLU A 90 -2.28 8.46 10.50
CA GLU A 90 -2.92 7.80 11.64
C GLU A 90 -1.97 6.90 12.44
N ASN A 91 -1.05 6.18 11.77
CA ASN A 91 -0.30 5.07 12.39
C ASN A 91 1.21 5.32 12.52
N CYS A 92 1.77 6.30 11.81
CA CYS A 92 3.23 6.52 11.76
C CYS A 92 3.65 7.89 12.31
N VAL A 93 2.70 8.72 12.75
CA VAL A 93 3.00 9.97 13.46
C VAL A 93 3.19 9.66 14.94
N THR A 94 4.39 9.22 15.28
CA THR A 94 4.80 8.93 16.66
C THR A 94 5.81 9.97 17.14
N ASP A 95 5.78 10.32 18.43
CA ASP A 95 6.69 11.28 19.06
C ASP A 95 8.18 10.93 18.88
N SER A 96 8.51 9.65 18.66
CA SER A 96 9.86 9.11 18.53
C SER A 96 10.53 9.32 17.17
N LYS A 97 9.87 9.96 16.19
CA LYS A 97 10.40 10.21 14.83
C LYS A 97 11.03 8.97 14.19
N THR A 98 10.41 7.82 14.37
CA THR A 98 10.91 6.55 13.84
C THR A 98 10.86 6.57 12.31
N PRO A 99 11.97 6.23 11.63
CA PRO A 99 12.00 6.13 10.17
C PRO A 99 11.01 5.08 9.67
N VAL A 100 10.33 5.39 8.56
CA VAL A 100 9.33 4.53 7.92
C VAL A 100 9.92 3.93 6.65
N VAL A 101 9.81 2.61 6.50
CA VAL A 101 10.20 1.88 5.29
C VAL A 101 8.94 1.28 4.67
N ILE A 102 8.65 1.65 3.43
CA ILE A 102 7.50 1.16 2.68
C ILE A 102 7.97 0.26 1.56
N TYR A 103 7.50 -0.98 1.55
CA TYR A 103 7.71 -1.95 0.49
C TYR A 103 6.50 -1.99 -0.43
N SER A 104 6.74 -1.80 -1.72
CA SER A 104 5.73 -1.93 -2.77
C SER A 104 6.15 -2.87 -3.88
N ASP A 105 5.15 -3.44 -4.54
CA ASP A 105 5.32 -3.97 -5.88
C ASP A 105 5.76 -2.84 -6.84
N GLY A 106 6.53 -3.18 -7.88
CA GLY A 106 7.06 -2.21 -8.85
C GLY A 106 6.01 -1.54 -9.75
N CYS A 107 4.72 -1.59 -9.41
CA CYS A 107 3.64 -1.11 -10.24
C CYS A 107 3.63 0.43 -10.34
N SER A 108 3.92 0.94 -11.53
CA SER A 108 4.00 2.38 -11.84
C SER A 108 2.71 3.13 -11.60
N TYR A 109 1.58 2.45 -11.75
CA TYR A 109 0.29 3.09 -11.59
C TYR A 109 -0.10 3.33 -10.12
N GLN A 110 0.39 2.47 -9.23
CA GLN A 110 0.02 2.47 -7.81
C GLN A 110 1.11 3.18 -6.99
N ASN A 111 2.34 2.73 -7.15
CA ASN A 111 3.41 2.99 -6.18
C ASN A 111 4.63 3.65 -6.83
N ARG A 112 4.92 3.38 -8.10
CA ARG A 112 6.06 3.99 -8.82
C ARG A 112 5.61 5.19 -9.67
N ASN A 113 5.14 6.25 -9.01
CA ASN A 113 4.72 7.50 -9.63
C ASN A 113 5.20 8.75 -8.85
N ASN A 114 5.26 9.88 -9.55
CA ASN A 114 5.70 11.17 -8.99
C ASN A 114 4.74 11.73 -7.94
N ILE A 115 3.45 11.40 -8.02
CA ILE A 115 2.44 11.87 -7.06
C ILE A 115 2.74 11.28 -5.67
N LEU A 116 3.02 9.98 -5.58
CA LEU A 116 3.39 9.32 -4.33
C LEU A 116 4.71 9.85 -3.80
N SER A 117 5.74 9.96 -4.64
CA SER A 117 7.05 10.47 -4.20
C SER A 117 6.94 11.89 -3.62
N ASN A 118 6.18 12.77 -4.26
CA ASN A 118 5.95 14.13 -3.77
C ASN A 118 5.13 14.15 -2.46
N ALA A 119 4.11 13.29 -2.37
CA ALA A 119 3.30 13.20 -1.16
C ALA A 119 4.10 12.67 0.04
N LEU A 120 4.92 11.63 -0.16
CA LEU A 120 5.82 11.10 0.87
C LEU A 120 6.88 12.13 1.28
N LEU A 121 7.43 12.89 0.34
CA LEU A 121 8.35 13.98 0.65
C LEU A 121 7.68 15.06 1.52
N ASN A 122 6.45 15.45 1.16
CA ASN A 122 5.69 16.43 1.94
C ASN A 122 5.39 15.91 3.37
N PHE A 123 5.02 14.64 3.50
CA PHE A 123 4.83 13.98 4.80
C PHE A 123 6.13 13.96 5.63
N ALA A 124 7.24 13.58 5.01
CA ALA A 124 8.56 13.55 5.64
C ALA A 124 8.98 14.92 6.17
N ILE A 125 8.76 15.99 5.41
CA ILE A 125 9.05 17.37 5.83
C ILE A 125 8.12 17.80 6.97
N LYS A 126 6.81 17.54 6.84
CA LYS A 126 5.79 17.93 7.82
C LYS A 126 6.01 17.30 9.19
N HIS A 127 6.36 16.02 9.22
CA HIS A 127 6.55 15.26 10.47
C HIS A 127 8.02 15.11 10.89
N ASN A 128 8.95 15.60 10.08
CA ASN A 128 10.40 15.46 10.29
C ASN A 128 10.81 13.99 10.51
N VAL A 129 10.31 13.11 9.64
CA VAL A 129 10.54 11.66 9.65
C VAL A 129 11.20 11.26 8.34
N LEU A 130 12.14 10.31 8.38
CA LEU A 130 12.73 9.72 7.19
C LEU A 130 11.81 8.64 6.62
N VAL A 131 11.47 8.76 5.34
CA VAL A 131 10.63 7.78 4.62
C VAL A 131 11.45 7.15 3.50
N PHE A 132 11.56 5.82 3.52
CA PHE A 132 12.21 5.03 2.49
C PHE A 132 11.18 4.26 1.69
N GLN A 133 11.15 4.48 0.38
CA GLN A 133 10.32 3.70 -0.53
C GLN A 133 11.19 2.64 -1.22
N LYS A 134 10.95 1.36 -0.92
CA LYS A 134 11.64 0.21 -1.51
C LYS A 134 10.70 -0.52 -2.46
N TYR A 135 11.23 -0.93 -3.62
CA TYR A 135 10.48 -1.70 -4.61
C TYR A 135 10.98 -3.15 -4.62
N LEU A 136 10.04 -4.09 -4.63
CA LEU A 136 10.33 -5.49 -4.86
C LEU A 136 10.42 -5.74 -6.37
N GLU A 137 11.50 -6.38 -6.82
CA GLU A 137 11.66 -6.74 -8.23
C GLU A 137 10.64 -7.83 -8.62
N PRO A 138 10.09 -7.77 -9.85
CA PRO A 138 8.87 -8.49 -10.25
C PRO A 138 8.97 -10.01 -10.33
N ASP A 139 10.15 -10.61 -10.19
CA ASP A 139 10.37 -12.02 -10.52
C ASP A 139 10.39 -12.94 -9.28
N HIS A 140 9.25 -13.04 -8.59
CA HIS A 140 8.97 -13.88 -7.40
C HIS A 140 9.24 -13.24 -6.03
N SER A 141 8.24 -12.56 -5.47
CA SER A 141 8.16 -12.29 -4.02
C SER A 141 6.84 -12.85 -3.48
N PRO A 142 6.83 -13.78 -2.51
CA PRO A 142 5.64 -14.02 -1.72
C PRO A 142 5.41 -12.76 -0.88
N MET A 143 4.41 -11.98 -1.27
CA MET A 143 3.88 -10.91 -0.42
C MET A 143 3.01 -11.60 0.64
N GLU A 144 3.11 -11.16 1.90
CA GLU A 144 2.25 -11.73 2.98
C GLU A 144 0.78 -11.33 2.79
N CYS A 145 0.53 -10.34 1.93
CA CYS A 145 -0.78 -10.00 1.39
C CYS A 145 -0.94 -10.66 0.01
N GLU A 146 -1.55 -11.83 -0.03
CA GLU A 146 -2.23 -12.38 -1.22
C GLU A 146 -3.72 -12.55 -0.92
#